data_AF-A0A1H9GTB2-F1
#
_entry.id   AF-A0A1H9GTB2-F1
#
_cell.length_a   1.000
_cell.length_b   1.000
_cell.length_c   1.000
_cell.angle_alpha   90.00
_cell.angle_beta   90.00
_cell.angle_gamma   90.00
#
_symmetry.space_group_name_H-M   'P 1'
#
loop_
_entity.id
_entity.type
_entity.pdbx_description
1 polymer ?
#
loop_
_entity_poly.entity_id
_entity_poly.type
_entity_poly.pdbx_seq_one_letter_code
_entity_poly.pdbx_strand_id
1 'polypeptide(L)'
;MMNRVSNNGDSQPTIYRWDRFEEYLAIKIKELIEVILDYGIAKPIYIFVSLLNVKGKTATFGEWGDQTPGGPLMQDIIKIVPGYISHDNSFSEAIFPVMTNLAHVFGFEYTSLYFPDGEVVNHYIK
;
A
#
# COMPACT_ATOMS: atom_id res chain seq x y z
N MET A 1 -10.49 -18.09 -5.13
CA MET A 1 -9.84 -17.28 -6.17
C MET A 1 -8.66 -18.08 -6.73
N MET A 2 -8.64 -18.31 -8.04
CA MET A 2 -7.71 -19.19 -8.73
C MET A 2 -6.42 -18.42 -9.04
N ASN A 3 -5.28 -18.87 -8.50
CA ASN A 3 -3.97 -18.41 -8.96
C ASN A 3 -3.80 -18.85 -10.42
N ARG A 4 -3.74 -17.89 -11.35
CA ARG A 4 -3.41 -18.17 -12.74
C ARG A 4 -1.92 -18.53 -12.79
N VAL A 5 -1.62 -19.82 -12.83
CA VAL A 5 -0.26 -20.31 -13.10
C VAL A 5 0.01 -20.05 -14.58
N SER A 6 0.89 -19.10 -14.86
CA SER A 6 1.41 -18.87 -16.21
C SER A 6 2.38 -20.01 -16.56
N ASN A 7 2.01 -20.83 -17.56
CA ASN A 7 2.81 -21.94 -18.07
C ASN A 7 3.96 -21.43 -18.97
N ASN A 8 4.84 -20.60 -18.43
CA ASN A 8 6.12 -20.24 -19.05
C ASN A 8 7.22 -20.29 -17.98
N GLY A 9 8.02 -21.36 -17.99
CA GLY A 9 9.45 -21.41 -17.65
C GLY A 9 9.95 -20.98 -16.27
N ASP A 10 9.58 -19.81 -15.77
CA ASP A 10 10.05 -19.23 -14.50
C ASP A 10 8.91 -18.39 -13.92
N SER A 11 7.96 -19.06 -13.27
CA SER A 11 6.83 -18.40 -12.60
C SER A 11 7.28 -17.86 -11.24
N GLN A 12 8.08 -16.79 -11.25
CA GLN A 12 8.20 -15.90 -10.10
C GLN A 12 6.77 -15.48 -9.71
N PRO A 13 6.25 -15.83 -8.51
CA PRO A 13 4.88 -15.56 -8.14
C PRO A 13 4.73 -14.06 -7.89
N THR A 14 4.51 -13.32 -8.98
CA THR A 14 4.23 -11.89 -8.97
C THR A 14 2.83 -11.71 -8.39
N ILE A 15 2.72 -11.06 -7.23
CA ILE A 15 1.42 -10.96 -6.54
C ILE A 15 0.59 -9.79 -7.08
N TYR A 16 1.20 -8.62 -7.27
CA TYR A 16 0.48 -7.37 -7.48
C TYR A 16 1.25 -6.36 -8.32
N ARG A 17 0.51 -5.54 -9.07
CA ARG A 17 0.98 -4.25 -9.59
C ARG A 17 0.97 -3.23 -8.46
N TRP A 18 2.15 -2.81 -8.01
CA TRP A 18 2.36 -1.96 -6.84
C TRP A 18 1.61 -0.62 -6.96
N ASP A 19 1.75 0.07 -8.10
CA ASP A 19 1.08 1.32 -8.41
C ASP A 19 -0.44 1.26 -8.18
N ARG A 20 -1.07 0.20 -8.69
CA ARG A 20 -2.53 0.00 -8.56
C ARG A 20 -2.93 -0.45 -7.16
N PHE A 21 -2.11 -1.28 -6.52
CA PHE A 21 -2.37 -1.75 -5.17
C PHE A 21 -2.31 -0.60 -4.18
N GLU A 22 -1.31 0.27 -4.31
CA GLU A 22 -1.09 1.44 -3.47
C GLU A 22 -2.31 2.37 -3.54
N GLU A 23 -2.75 2.72 -4.76
CA GLU A 23 -3.93 3.55 -4.99
C GLU A 23 -5.21 2.91 -4.41
N TYR A 24 -5.43 1.63 -4.72
CA TYR A 24 -6.61 0.93 -4.23
C TYR A 24 -6.67 0.86 -2.70
N LEU A 25 -5.52 0.60 -2.06
CA LEU A 25 -5.43 0.56 -0.61
C LEU A 25 -5.73 1.93 0.01
N ALA A 26 -5.16 3.01 -0.54
CA ALA A 26 -5.43 4.37 -0.09
C ALA A 26 -6.93 4.70 -0.14
N ILE A 27 -7.58 4.41 -1.26
CA ILE A 27 -9.03 4.63 -1.45
C ILE A 27 -9.83 3.84 -0.41
N LYS A 28 -9.53 2.55 -0.22
CA LYS A 28 -10.27 1.71 0.72
C LYS A 28 -10.09 2.14 2.17
N ILE A 29 -8.91 2.63 2.54
CA ILE A 29 -8.68 3.18 3.88
C ILE A 29 -9.50 4.47 4.04
N LYS A 30 -9.46 5.39 3.06
CA LYS A 30 -10.27 6.63 3.08
C LYS A 30 -11.76 6.33 3.25
N GLU A 31 -12.32 5.46 2.41
CA GLU A 31 -13.73 5.04 2.49
C GLU A 31 -14.07 4.46 3.87
N LEU A 32 -13.20 3.62 4.44
CA LEU A 32 -13.42 3.04 5.77
C LEU A 32 -13.45 4.12 6.86
N ILE A 33 -12.57 5.10 6.78
CA ILE A 33 -12.52 6.20 7.75
C ILE A 33 -13.78 7.05 7.66
N GLU A 34 -14.23 7.39 6.45
CA GLU A 34 -15.47 8.14 6.24
C GLU A 34 -16.65 7.40 6.88
N VAL A 35 -16.77 6.08 6.66
CA VAL A 35 -17.79 5.26 7.32
C VAL A 35 -17.64 5.30 8.85
N ILE A 36 -16.44 5.16 9.41
CA ILE A 36 -16.22 5.20 10.86
C ILE A 36 -16.69 6.54 11.46
N LEU A 37 -16.37 7.66 10.79
CA LEU A 37 -16.76 8.99 11.23
C LEU A 37 -18.28 9.22 11.11
N ASP A 38 -18.91 8.73 10.05
CA ASP A 38 -20.36 8.80 9.85
C ASP A 38 -21.14 8.04 10.94
N TYR A 39 -20.54 6.99 11.50
CA TYR A 39 -21.08 6.26 12.65
C TYR A 39 -20.83 6.95 14.00
N GLY A 40 -20.24 8.15 14.01
CA GLY A 40 -20.00 8.95 15.21
C GLY A 40 -18.79 8.52 16.02
N ILE A 41 -17.90 7.68 15.48
CA ILE A 41 -16.64 7.35 16.13
C ILE A 41 -15.67 8.49 15.89
N ALA A 42 -15.39 9.25 16.95
CA ALA A 42 -14.49 10.39 16.87
C ALA A 42 -13.03 9.96 16.66
N LYS A 43 -12.26 10.85 16.04
CA LYS A 43 -10.80 10.76 16.00
C LYS A 43 -10.22 10.78 17.44
N PRO A 44 -9.03 10.21 17.68
CA PRO A 44 -8.10 9.69 16.68
C PRO A 44 -8.38 8.26 16.21
N ILE A 45 -7.96 7.96 14.98
CA ILE A 45 -8.05 6.63 14.37
C ILE A 45 -6.64 6.10 14.10
N TYR A 46 -6.37 4.89 14.60
CA TYR A 46 -5.13 4.17 14.32
C TYR A 46 -5.32 3.21 13.14
N ILE A 47 -4.40 3.25 12.19
CA ILE A 47 -4.42 2.41 10.99
C ILE A 47 -3.29 1.41 11.09
N PHE A 48 -3.62 0.12 11.15
CA PHE A 48 -2.66 -0.97 11.10
C PHE A 48 -2.82 -1.72 9.78
N VAL A 49 -1.72 -1.87 9.05
CA VAL A 49 -1.69 -2.68 7.81
C VAL A 49 -0.78 -3.88 8.01
N SER A 50 -1.25 -5.05 7.60
CA SER A 50 -0.46 -6.27 7.56
C SER A 50 -0.62 -6.94 6.21
N LEU A 51 0.51 -7.26 5.57
CA LEU A 51 0.54 -8.09 4.38
C LEU A 51 0.66 -9.56 4.82
N LEU A 52 -0.18 -10.42 4.26
CA LEU A 52 -0.27 -11.83 4.63
C LEU A 52 0.06 -12.72 3.43
N ASN A 53 0.65 -13.89 3.71
CA ASN A 53 1.05 -14.88 2.71
C ASN A 53 1.96 -14.31 1.62
N VAL A 54 2.91 -13.46 1.98
CA VAL A 54 3.75 -12.73 0.99
C VAL A 54 5.10 -13.38 0.71
N LYS A 55 5.41 -14.52 1.32
CA LYS A 55 6.72 -15.17 1.13
C LYS A 55 6.95 -15.62 -0.32
N GLY A 56 8.16 -15.37 -0.81
CA GLY A 56 8.66 -15.81 -2.12
C GLY A 56 8.08 -15.00 -3.29
N LYS A 57 7.39 -13.91 -3.00
CA LYS A 57 6.61 -13.19 -3.98
C LYS A 57 7.17 -11.79 -4.26
N THR A 58 6.92 -11.28 -5.46
CA THR A 58 7.37 -9.96 -5.94
C THR A 58 6.19 -9.08 -6.32
N ALA A 59 6.41 -7.76 -6.38
CA ALA A 59 5.47 -6.85 -7.04
C ALA A 59 6.03 -6.39 -8.40
N THR A 60 5.15 -5.92 -9.27
CA THR A 60 5.53 -5.23 -10.51
C THR A 60 5.15 -3.76 -10.46
N PHE A 61 5.85 -2.93 -11.21
CA PHE A 61 5.56 -1.51 -11.36
C PHE A 61 5.76 -1.08 -12.82
N GLY A 62 5.21 0.10 -13.16
CA GLY A 62 5.29 0.64 -14.50
C GLY A 62 4.46 -0.12 -15.54
N GLU A 63 4.43 0.41 -16.76
CA GLU A 63 3.71 -0.21 -17.88
C GLU A 63 4.45 -1.42 -18.47
N TRP A 64 5.76 -1.47 -18.28
CA TRP A 64 6.65 -2.50 -18.83
C TRP A 64 6.77 -3.74 -17.93
N GLY A 65 6.13 -3.73 -16.76
CA GLY A 65 6.10 -4.87 -15.84
C GLY A 65 7.42 -5.08 -15.08
N ASP A 66 8.12 -3.99 -14.80
CA ASP A 66 9.37 -3.99 -14.03
C ASP A 66 9.12 -4.60 -12.65
N GLN A 67 10.04 -5.43 -12.15
CA GLN A 67 9.88 -6.11 -10.86
C GLN A 67 10.48 -5.31 -9.71
N THR A 68 9.96 -5.54 -8.51
CA THR A 68 10.44 -4.92 -7.26
C THR A 68 11.97 -4.94 -7.14
N PRO A 69 12.61 -3.78 -6.90
CA PRO A 69 14.07 -3.68 -6.80
C PRO A 69 14.67 -4.62 -5.73
N GLY A 70 13.92 -4.88 -4.65
CA GLY A 70 14.36 -5.72 -3.54
C GLY A 70 14.30 -7.24 -3.80
N GLY A 71 13.77 -7.68 -4.96
CA GLY A 71 13.55 -9.10 -5.23
C GLY A 71 12.39 -9.71 -4.43
N PRO A 72 12.31 -11.05 -4.32
CA PRO A 72 11.21 -11.73 -3.62
C PRO A 72 11.20 -11.48 -2.11
N LEU A 73 10.01 -11.27 -1.56
CA LEU A 73 9.82 -11.07 -0.12
C LEU A 73 10.19 -12.32 0.69
N MET A 74 11.00 -12.15 1.74
CA MET A 74 11.51 -13.26 2.55
C MET A 74 10.55 -13.71 3.65
N GLN A 75 9.70 -12.80 4.12
CA GLN A 75 8.76 -13.02 5.22
C GLN A 75 7.39 -13.39 4.69
N ASP A 76 6.64 -14.18 5.46
CA ASP A 76 5.27 -14.56 5.09
C ASP A 76 4.21 -13.55 5.58
N ILE A 77 4.50 -12.89 6.69
CA ILE A 77 3.67 -11.84 7.29
C ILE A 77 4.55 -10.62 7.49
N ILE A 78 4.09 -9.47 7.00
CA ILE A 78 4.78 -8.18 7.15
C ILE A 78 3.83 -7.21 7.82
N LYS A 79 4.24 -6.67 8.96
CA LYS A 79 3.46 -5.69 9.73
C LYS A 79 4.05 -4.31 9.51
N ILE A 80 3.19 -3.36 9.21
CA ILE A 80 3.59 -1.99 8.89
C ILE A 80 3.41 -1.11 10.12
N VAL A 81 4.29 -0.11 10.24
CA VAL A 81 4.17 0.94 11.27
C VAL A 81 2.78 1.59 11.15
N PRO A 82 2.06 1.77 12.26
CA PRO A 82 0.71 2.32 12.20
C PRO A 82 0.69 3.77 11.75
N GLY A 83 -0.34 4.11 10.99
CA GLY A 83 -0.73 5.50 10.70
C GLY A 83 -1.63 6.04 11.80
N TYR A 84 -1.63 7.36 11.97
CA TYR A 84 -2.40 8.06 13.00
C TYR A 84 -3.17 9.23 12.39
N ILE A 85 -4.51 9.12 12.38
CA ILE A 85 -5.40 10.20 11.96
C ILE A 85 -5.90 10.94 13.18
N SER A 86 -5.54 12.22 13.26
CA SER A 86 -5.89 13.16 14.31
C SER A 86 -6.78 14.28 13.78
N HIS A 87 -7.17 15.19 14.66
CA HIS A 87 -7.87 16.41 14.26
C HIS A 87 -6.96 17.40 13.52
N ASP A 88 -5.65 17.32 13.77
CA ASP A 88 -4.69 18.34 13.34
C ASP A 88 -3.99 17.99 12.02
N ASN A 89 -4.14 16.76 11.53
CA ASN A 89 -3.52 16.30 10.29
C ASN A 89 -4.57 15.87 9.24
N SER A 90 -4.18 16.07 7.99
CA SER A 90 -4.88 15.58 6.81
C SER A 90 -4.77 14.05 6.68
N PHE A 91 -5.65 13.46 5.87
CA PHE A 91 -5.59 12.03 5.55
C PHE A 91 -4.24 11.65 4.91
N SER A 92 -3.76 12.47 3.97
CA SER A 92 -2.51 12.24 3.26
C SER A 92 -1.30 12.21 4.20
N GLU A 93 -1.19 13.17 5.13
CA GLU A 93 -0.12 13.19 6.13
C GLU A 93 -0.17 11.95 7.04
N ALA A 94 -1.38 11.53 7.44
CA ALA A 94 -1.57 10.38 8.31
C ALA A 94 -1.22 9.05 7.63
N ILE A 95 -1.48 8.92 6.32
CA ILE A 95 -1.29 7.68 5.56
C ILE A 95 0.08 7.59 4.90
N PHE A 96 0.76 8.72 4.66
CA PHE A 96 2.11 8.78 4.11
C PHE A 96 3.10 7.79 4.78
N PRO A 97 3.23 7.72 6.12
CA PRO A 97 4.13 6.77 6.75
C PRO A 97 3.72 5.31 6.53
N VAL A 98 2.43 5.02 6.42
CA VAL A 98 1.93 3.66 6.14
C VAL A 98 2.30 3.24 4.73
N MET A 99 2.01 4.09 3.74
CA MET A 99 2.32 3.80 2.33
C MET A 99 3.81 3.74 2.06
N THR A 100 4.59 4.64 2.66
CA THR A 100 6.06 4.64 2.52
C THR A 100 6.68 3.38 3.10
N ASN A 101 6.24 2.92 4.28
CA ASN A 101 6.74 1.67 4.83
C ASN A 101 6.35 0.45 3.98
N LEU A 102 5.15 0.45 3.39
CA LEU A 102 4.78 -0.58 2.42
C LEU A 102 5.66 -0.53 1.17
N ALA A 103 5.97 0.66 0.66
CA ALA A 103 6.87 0.84 -0.49
C ALA A 103 8.27 0.27 -0.19
N HIS A 104 8.81 0.54 1.01
CA HIS A 104 10.09 0.02 1.48
C HIS A 104 10.13 -1.50 1.52
N VAL A 105 9.04 -2.14 1.93
CA VAL A 105 8.91 -3.61 1.92
C VAL A 105 9.16 -4.18 0.52
N PHE A 106 8.70 -3.48 -0.52
CA PHE A 106 8.88 -3.85 -1.92
C PHE A 106 10.17 -3.28 -2.55
N GLY A 107 11.04 -2.65 -1.75
CA GLY A 107 12.34 -2.12 -2.20
C GLY A 107 12.26 -0.77 -2.92
N PHE A 108 11.15 -0.05 -2.82
CA PHE A 108 11.04 1.34 -3.27
C PHE A 108 11.49 2.30 -2.17
N GLU A 109 11.93 3.51 -2.51
CA GLU A 109 12.34 4.52 -1.52
C GLU A 109 11.15 5.28 -0.90
N TYR A 110 10.07 5.48 -1.65
CA TYR A 110 8.90 6.26 -1.21
C TYR A 110 7.60 5.76 -1.85
N THR A 111 6.47 6.16 -1.25
CA THR A 111 5.13 6.05 -1.85
C THR A 111 5.06 6.86 -3.15
N SER A 112 4.27 6.39 -4.13
CA SER A 112 4.04 7.15 -5.38
C SER A 112 2.84 8.10 -5.31
N LEU A 113 2.10 8.10 -4.20
CA LEU A 113 0.82 8.81 -4.08
C LEU A 113 0.91 10.15 -3.36
N TYR A 114 1.77 10.25 -2.35
CA TYR A 114 1.78 11.37 -1.40
C TYR A 114 3.18 11.94 -1.20
N PHE A 115 3.26 13.26 -1.12
CA PHE A 115 4.42 13.96 -0.59
C PHE A 115 4.41 13.93 0.96
N PRO A 116 5.57 14.12 1.60
CA PRO A 116 5.66 14.13 3.07
C PRO A 116 4.82 15.21 3.76
N ASP A 117 4.52 16.31 3.07
CA ASP A 117 3.67 17.43 3.52
C ASP A 117 2.16 17.18 3.29
N GLY A 118 1.80 16.00 2.81
CA GLY A 118 0.42 15.62 2.53
C GLY A 118 -0.10 16.05 1.16
N GLU A 119 0.70 16.72 0.33
CA GLU A 119 0.31 16.98 -1.06
C GLU A 119 0.22 15.67 -1.85
N VAL A 120 -0.72 15.60 -2.78
CA VAL A 120 -0.92 14.40 -3.61
C VAL A 120 -0.03 14.51 -4.85
N VAL A 121 0.81 13.51 -5.10
CA VAL A 121 1.75 13.48 -6.23
C VAL A 121 1.01 13.32 -7.57
N ASN A 122 -0.20 12.72 -7.56
CA ASN A 122 -0.95 12.38 -8.77
C ASN A 122 -2.45 12.76 -8.72
N HIS A 123 -2.99 13.26 -9.84
CA HIS A 123 -4.36 13.77 -10.02
C HIS A 123 -5.50 12.71 -9.94
N TYR A 124 -5.21 11.46 -9.59
CA TYR A 124 -6.19 10.35 -9.60
C TYR A 124 -6.97 10.20 -8.30
N ILE A 125 -6.55 10.85 -7.22
CA ILE A 125 -7.29 10.89 -5.95
C ILE A 125 -8.07 12.21 -5.91
N LYS A 126 -9.29 12.21 -6.46
CA LYS A 126 -10.29 13.28 -6.24
C LYS A 126 -11.16 12.95 -5.03
#